data_AF-A0A7C4B9N4-F1
#
_entry.id   AF-A0A7C4B9N4-F1
#
_cell.length_a   1.000
_cell.length_b   1.000
_cell.length_c   1.000
_cell.angle_alpha   90.00
_cell.angle_beta   90.00
_cell.angle_gamma   90.00
#
_symmetry.space_group_name_H-M   'P 1'
#
loop_
_entity.id
_entity.type
_entity.pdbx_description
1 polymer ?
#
loop_
_entity_poly.entity_id
_entity_poly.type
_entity_poly.pdbx_seq_one_letter_code
_entity_poly.pdbx_strand_id
1 'polypeptide(L)'
;MSQGVEKTARERLVEIFLSNPGVEFTLRDLLSMLSLGERDVERLLSDINHAAKTIRRVTRNSAHLAMRPPVCRSCGYVFKDLEEARIPSKCPRCKSERIAPPAFVLVRKG
;
A
#
# COMPACT_ATOMS: atom_id res chain seq x y z
N MET A 1 -24.98 -24.99 5.32
CA MET A 1 -24.03 -24.37 6.28
C MET A 1 -22.93 -23.74 5.46
N SER A 2 -23.02 -22.42 5.27
CA SER A 2 -22.16 -21.68 4.36
C SER A 2 -20.73 -21.69 4.88
N GLN A 3 -19.84 -22.39 4.17
CA GLN A 3 -18.40 -22.34 4.38
C GLN A 3 -17.98 -20.88 4.22
N GLY A 4 -17.68 -20.21 5.34
CA GLY A 4 -17.10 -18.88 5.32
C GLY A 4 -15.74 -18.99 4.65
N VAL A 5 -15.63 -18.50 3.41
CA VAL A 5 -14.37 -18.48 2.68
C VAL A 5 -13.39 -17.63 3.49
N GLU A 6 -12.38 -18.28 4.06
CA GLU A 6 -11.33 -17.57 4.78
C GLU A 6 -10.62 -16.65 3.80
N LYS A 7 -10.89 -15.35 3.90
CA LYS A 7 -10.27 -14.36 3.01
C LYS A 7 -8.78 -14.30 3.28
N THR A 8 -8.00 -14.50 2.23
CA THR A 8 -6.56 -14.28 2.21
C THR A 8 -6.23 -12.81 2.55
N ALA A 9 -5.02 -12.54 3.01
CA ALA A 9 -4.58 -11.17 3.32
C ALA A 9 -4.78 -10.20 2.14
N ARG A 10 -4.61 -10.67 0.90
CA ARG A 10 -4.85 -9.88 -0.32
C ARG A 10 -6.32 -9.54 -0.53
N GLU A 11 -7.22 -10.48 -0.31
CA GLU A 11 -8.66 -10.23 -0.45
C GLU A 11 -9.14 -9.22 0.61
N ARG A 12 -8.62 -9.33 1.84
CA ARG A 12 -8.88 -8.35 2.90
C ARG A 12 -8.36 -6.95 2.53
N LEU A 13 -7.15 -6.84 1.96
CA LEU A 13 -6.62 -5.57 1.47
C LEU A 13 -7.53 -4.92 0.43
N VAL A 14 -7.97 -5.70 -0.56
CA VAL A 14 -8.88 -5.20 -1.61
C VAL A 14 -10.17 -4.69 -1.00
N GLU A 15 -10.76 -5.42 -0.05
CA GLU A 15 -11.98 -5.03 0.67
C GLU A 15 -11.79 -3.75 1.49
N ILE A 16 -10.68 -3.63 2.23
CA ILE A 16 -10.33 -2.43 3.01
C ILE A 16 -10.35 -1.20 2.11
N PHE A 17 -9.65 -1.25 0.96
CA PHE A 17 -9.59 -0.11 0.06
C PHE A 17 -10.94 0.19 -0.61
N LEU A 18 -11.64 -0.82 -1.13
CA LEU A 18 -12.92 -0.63 -1.82
C LEU A 18 -14.02 -0.05 -0.91
N SER A 19 -13.98 -0.41 0.37
CA SER A 19 -14.92 0.08 1.38
C SER A 19 -14.60 1.49 1.88
N ASN A 20 -13.37 1.97 1.66
CA ASN A 20 -12.87 3.24 2.18
C ASN A 20 -12.23 4.12 1.07
N PRO A 21 -12.99 4.49 0.02
CA PRO A 21 -12.48 5.39 -1.02
C PRO A 21 -12.11 6.76 -0.44
N GLY A 22 -10.97 7.31 -0.85
CA GLY A 22 -10.47 8.61 -0.38
C GLY A 22 -9.77 8.61 0.98
N VAL A 23 -9.77 7.48 1.71
CA VAL A 23 -9.05 7.35 2.98
C VAL A 23 -7.60 6.90 2.71
N GLU A 24 -6.63 7.65 3.24
CA GLU A 24 -5.22 7.26 3.23
C GLU A 24 -4.94 6.25 4.36
N PHE A 25 -4.29 5.14 4.01
CA PHE A 25 -3.78 4.14 4.95
C PHE A 25 -2.26 4.09 4.90
N THR A 26 -1.62 4.19 6.06
CA THR A 26 -0.19 3.90 6.22
C THR A 26 0.05 2.40 6.30
N LEU A 27 1.30 1.96 6.15
CA LEU A 27 1.65 0.56 6.39
C LEU A 27 1.29 0.11 7.82
N ARG A 28 1.41 0.99 8.82
CA ARG A 28 1.06 0.69 10.21
C ARG A 28 -0.44 0.41 10.35
N ASP A 29 -1.27 1.20 9.70
CA ASP A 29 -2.73 1.02 9.72
C ASP A 29 -3.10 -0.33 9.10
N LEU A 30 -2.54 -0.63 7.92
CA LEU A 30 -2.80 -1.88 7.22
C LEU A 30 -2.30 -3.11 7.98
N LEU A 31 -1.11 -3.04 8.59
CA LEU A 31 -0.61 -4.11 9.46
C LEU A 31 -1.58 -4.36 10.63
N SER A 32 -2.02 -3.30 11.29
CA SER A 32 -2.96 -3.41 12.41
C SER A 32 -4.30 -3.99 11.98
N MET A 33 -4.86 -3.56 10.84
CA MET A 33 -6.14 -4.05 10.32
C MET A 33 -6.09 -5.51 9.86
N LEU A 34 -4.91 -5.99 9.44
CA LEU A 34 -4.69 -7.36 9.00
C LEU A 34 -4.14 -8.28 10.10
N SER A 35 -3.95 -7.75 11.32
CA SER A 35 -3.31 -8.46 12.43
C SER A 35 -1.92 -9.01 12.08
N LEU A 36 -1.14 -8.23 11.32
CA LEU A 36 0.23 -8.54 10.88
C LEU A 36 1.25 -7.77 11.71
N GLY A 37 2.49 -8.28 11.75
CA GLY A 37 3.60 -7.65 12.49
C GLY A 37 4.55 -6.85 11.60
N GLU A 38 5.48 -6.12 12.21
CA GLU A 38 6.54 -5.36 11.48
C GLU A 38 7.39 -6.26 10.57
N ARG A 39 7.48 -7.57 10.85
CA ARG A 39 8.18 -8.55 10.00
C ARG A 39 7.46 -8.83 8.68
N ASP A 40 6.18 -8.49 8.57
CA ASP A 40 5.35 -8.72 7.39
C ASP A 40 5.35 -7.54 6.42
N VAL A 41 6.09 -6.46 6.70
CA VAL A 41 6.09 -5.23 5.89
C VAL A 41 6.39 -5.49 4.40
N GLU A 42 7.45 -6.26 4.11
CA GLU A 42 7.83 -6.57 2.72
C GLU A 42 6.75 -7.39 2.00
N ARG A 43 6.16 -8.36 2.71
CA ARG A 43 5.04 -9.15 2.19
C ARG A 43 3.82 -8.26 1.95
N LEU A 44 3.49 -7.38 2.88
CA LEU A 44 2.38 -6.43 2.77
C LEU A 44 2.55 -5.52 1.55
N LEU A 45 3.74 -4.99 1.31
CA LEU A 45 4.05 -4.18 0.12
C LEU A 45 3.80 -4.94 -1.18
N SER A 46 4.25 -6.20 -1.25
CA SER A 46 3.96 -7.10 -2.38
C SER A 46 2.46 -7.35 -2.54
N ASP A 47 1.76 -7.65 -1.45
CA ASP A 47 0.32 -7.88 -1.46
C ASP A 47 -0.46 -6.61 -1.88
N ILE A 48 0.01 -5.42 -1.55
CA ILE A 48 -0.54 -4.13 -2.01
C ILE A 48 -0.37 -3.96 -3.53
N ASN A 49 0.81 -4.29 -4.08
CA ASN A 49 1.04 -4.25 -5.53
C ASN A 49 0.07 -5.17 -6.28
N HIS A 50 -0.19 -6.36 -5.73
CA HIS A 50 -1.21 -7.27 -6.25
C HIS A 50 -2.63 -6.73 -6.08
N ALA A 51 -2.98 -6.19 -4.91
CA ALA A 51 -4.28 -5.61 -4.64
C ALA A 51 -4.61 -4.46 -5.62
N ALA A 52 -3.63 -3.60 -5.95
CA ALA A 52 -3.80 -2.53 -6.92
C ALA A 52 -4.21 -3.05 -8.31
N LYS A 53 -3.61 -4.16 -8.78
CA LYS A 53 -3.98 -4.83 -10.04
C LYS A 53 -5.40 -5.40 -9.97
N THR A 54 -5.74 -6.06 -8.87
CA THR A 54 -7.08 -6.62 -8.64
C THR A 54 -8.15 -5.53 -8.61
N ILE A 55 -7.93 -4.44 -7.87
CA ILE A 55 -8.84 -3.30 -7.77
C ILE A 55 -9.15 -2.71 -9.15
N ARG A 56 -8.13 -2.47 -9.98
CA ARG A 56 -8.35 -1.96 -11.35
C ARG A 56 -9.23 -2.90 -12.17
N ARG A 57 -9.02 -4.22 -12.05
CA ARG A 57 -9.81 -5.23 -12.75
C ARG A 57 -11.27 -5.27 -12.28
N VAL A 58 -11.51 -5.36 -10.97
CA VAL A 58 -12.87 -5.51 -10.42
C VAL A 58 -13.71 -4.23 -10.56
N THR A 59 -13.06 -3.06 -10.55
CA THR A 59 -13.72 -1.76 -10.77
C THR A 59 -13.81 -1.37 -12.24
N ARG A 60 -13.34 -2.21 -13.18
CA ARG A 60 -13.30 -1.88 -14.62
C ARG A 60 -12.60 -0.54 -14.89
N ASN A 61 -11.48 -0.30 -14.20
CA ASN A 61 -10.68 0.92 -14.23
C ASN A 61 -11.36 2.20 -13.71
N SER A 62 -12.55 2.11 -13.08
CA SER A 62 -13.19 3.26 -12.42
C SER A 62 -12.58 3.59 -11.05
N ALA A 63 -11.65 2.78 -10.55
CA ALA A 63 -10.84 3.15 -9.39
C ALA A 63 -9.41 2.64 -9.52
N HIS A 64 -8.49 3.29 -8.81
CA HIS A 64 -7.11 2.87 -8.72
C HIS A 64 -6.52 3.21 -7.35
N LEU A 65 -5.55 2.41 -6.92
CA LEU A 65 -4.79 2.70 -5.73
C LEU A 65 -3.69 3.70 -6.06
N ALA A 66 -3.72 4.86 -5.42
CA ALA A 66 -2.66 5.85 -5.49
C ALA A 66 -1.71 5.67 -4.31
N MET A 67 -0.42 5.91 -4.54
CA MET A 67 0.64 5.80 -3.54
C MET A 67 1.20 7.19 -3.25
N ARG A 68 1.25 7.55 -1.96
CA ARG A 68 2.11 8.62 -1.49
C ARG A 68 3.54 8.07 -1.41
N PRO A 69 4.48 8.61 -2.19
CA PRO A 69 5.82 8.04 -2.30
C PRO A 69 6.59 8.13 -0.97
N PRO A 70 7.57 7.23 -0.76
CA PRO A 70 8.52 7.36 0.34
C PRO A 70 9.25 8.71 0.30
N VAL A 71 9.62 9.22 1.47
CA VAL A 71 10.34 10.50 1.61
C VAL A 71 11.51 10.34 2.57
N CYS A 72 12.69 10.80 2.18
CA CYS A 72 13.82 10.86 3.09
C CYS A 72 13.56 11.90 4.19
N ARG A 73 13.53 11.46 5.46
CA ARG A 73 13.32 12.32 6.63
C ARG A 73 14.51 13.24 6.90
N SER A 74 15.69 12.94 6.35
CA SER A 74 16.89 13.74 6.58
C SER A 74 17.04 14.91 5.61
N CYS A 75 16.65 14.76 4.34
CA CYS A 75 16.84 15.81 3.33
C CYS A 75 15.60 16.15 2.48
N GLY A 76 14.46 15.48 2.73
CA GLY A 76 13.21 15.74 1.99
C GLY A 76 13.14 15.14 0.59
N TYR A 77 14.13 14.33 0.17
CA TYR A 77 14.09 13.67 -1.14
C TYR A 77 12.86 12.76 -1.27
N VAL A 78 12.07 12.97 -2.31
CA VAL A 78 10.85 12.20 -2.60
C VAL A 78 11.15 11.15 -3.66
N PHE A 79 10.83 9.89 -3.38
CA PHE A 79 11.07 8.77 -4.28
C PHE A 79 9.92 8.62 -5.28
N LYS A 80 9.93 9.43 -6.35
CA LYS A 80 8.83 9.52 -7.33
C LYS A 80 8.85 8.41 -8.39
N ASP A 81 10.03 7.90 -8.75
CA ASP A 81 10.20 6.95 -9.86
C ASP A 81 10.07 5.49 -9.42
N LEU A 82 9.03 5.20 -8.62
CA LEU A 82 8.75 3.85 -8.14
C LEU A 82 7.61 3.23 -8.94
N GLU A 83 7.93 2.18 -9.71
CA GLU A 83 6.93 1.37 -10.43
C GLU A 83 6.04 0.56 -9.47
N GLU A 84 6.59 0.20 -8.31
CA GLU A 84 5.94 -0.65 -7.31
C GLU A 84 6.15 -0.09 -5.90
N ALA A 85 5.21 -0.43 -5.01
CA ALA A 85 5.29 -0.14 -3.59
C ALA A 85 6.51 -0.85 -2.98
N ARG A 86 7.46 -0.07 -2.47
CA ARG A 86 8.63 -0.54 -1.72
C ARG A 86 9.17 0.54 -0.79
N ILE A 87 9.99 0.15 0.18
CA ILE A 87 10.76 1.08 1.01
C ILE A 87 12.23 1.01 0.57
N PRO A 88 12.76 2.06 -0.08
CA PRO A 88 14.19 2.14 -0.38
C PRO A 88 15.01 2.06 0.91
N SER A 89 16.12 1.33 0.90
CA SER A 89 16.99 1.19 2.07
C SER A 89 17.80 2.47 2.36
N LYS A 90 18.12 3.27 1.34
CA LYS A 90 19.04 4.41 1.47
C LYS A 90 18.69 5.57 0.53
N CYS A 91 18.85 6.79 1.02
CA CYS A 91 18.64 7.99 0.23
C CYS A 91 19.77 8.20 -0.80
N PRO A 92 19.46 8.39 -2.09
CA PRO A 92 20.50 8.63 -3.10
C PRO A 92 21.23 9.97 -2.90
N ARG A 93 20.53 10.98 -2.35
CA ARG A 93 21.03 12.36 -2.15
C ARG A 93 21.91 12.51 -0.92
N CYS A 94 21.44 12.08 0.26
CA CYS A 94 22.14 12.31 1.53
C CYS A 94 22.64 11.04 2.22
N LYS A 95 22.42 9.86 1.62
CA LYS A 95 22.84 8.55 2.17
C LYS A 95 22.19 8.16 3.50
N SER A 96 21.21 8.91 3.99
CA SER A 96 20.42 8.54 5.17
C SER A 96 19.51 7.33 4.91
N GLU A 97 19.35 6.50 5.93
CA GLU A 97 18.42 5.35 5.96
C GLU A 97 17.07 5.73 6.60
N ARG A 98 16.93 6.97 7.10
CA ARG A 98 15.69 7.46 7.70
C ARG A 98 14.67 7.80 6.60
N ILE A 99 14.00 6.78 6.07
CA ILE A 99 13.03 6.90 4.99
C ILE A 99 11.62 6.68 5.54
N ALA A 100 10.74 7.66 5.33
CA ALA A 100 9.33 7.51 5.64
C ALA A 100 8.69 6.51 4.66
N PRO A 101 7.92 5.53 5.16
CA PRO A 101 7.29 4.53 4.31
C PRO A 101 6.21 5.16 3.40
N PRO A 102 5.81 4.46 2.33
CA PRO A 102 4.68 4.89 1.51
C PRO A 102 3.36 4.79 2.27
N ALA A 103 2.36 5.50 1.76
CA ALA A 103 0.95 5.36 2.18
C ALA A 103 0.06 5.24 0.94
N PHE A 104 -1.15 4.71 1.11
CA PHE A 104 -2.00 4.29 -0.01
C PHE A 104 -3.43 4.77 0.17
N VAL A 105 -4.04 5.24 -0.92
CA VAL A 105 -5.43 5.70 -0.95
C VAL A 105 -6.12 5.19 -2.21
N LEU A 106 -7.37 4.74 -2.07
CA LEU A 106 -8.18 4.39 -3.23
C LEU A 106 -8.81 5.65 -3.83
N VAL A 107 -8.48 5.93 -5.09
CA VAL A 107 -9.04 7.05 -5.84
C VAL A 107 -10.03 6.52 -6.87
N ARG A 108 -11.28 6.96 -6.79
CA ARG A 108 -12.29 6.70 -7.83
C ARG A 108 -12.10 7.70 -8.98
N LYS A 109 -12.10 7.19 -10.20
CA LYS A 109 -12.22 7.98 -11.42
C LYS A 109 -13.71 8.26 -11.63
N GLY A 110 -14.07 9.53 -11.74
CA GLY A 110 -15.40 9.95 -12.16
C GLY A 110 -15.69 9.56 -13.60
#